data_AF-A0AA89BQF0-F1
#
_entry.id   AF-A0AA89BQF0-F1
#
_cell.length_a   1.000
_cell.length_b   1.000
_cell.length_c   1.000
_cell.angle_alpha   90.00
_cell.angle_beta   90.00
_cell.angle_gamma   90.00
#
_symmetry.space_group_name_H-M   'P 1'
#
loop_
_entity.id
_entity.type
_entity.pdbx_description
1 polymer ?
#
loop_
_entity_poly.entity_id
_entity_poly.type
_entity_poly.pdbx_seq_one_letter_code
_entity_poly.pdbx_strand_id
1 'polypeptide(L)'
;FDFFQNGEFDSSRHERLINVWDEVNYRDVQERNAIKTLTPLIKFRIRKRHPPPPNICPGGVRPSSKMSPDARLYLRDWFEKHKDNPYPSASVREELAGAAGITTYQVSLFLTFREMRTVISSFVYLYF
;
A
#
# COMPACT_ATOMS: atom_id res chain seq x y z
N PHE A 1 -34.34 -4.19 -9.55
CA PHE A 1 -33.46 -3.27 -8.81
C PHE A 1 -33.63 -3.60 -7.35
N ASP A 2 -32.73 -4.41 -6.75
CA ASP A 2 -32.54 -4.53 -5.28
C ASP A 2 -31.58 -5.68 -4.92
N PHE A 3 -30.31 -5.58 -5.33
CA PHE A 3 -29.27 -6.53 -4.90
C PHE A 3 -28.05 -5.86 -4.26
N PHE A 4 -28.10 -4.55 -4.02
CA PHE A 4 -26.93 -3.76 -3.58
C PHE A 4 -27.01 -3.24 -2.13
N GLN A 5 -28.09 -3.51 -1.39
CA GLN A 5 -28.28 -2.82 -0.10
C GLN A 5 -27.75 -3.53 1.14
N ASN A 6 -27.41 -4.83 1.12
CA ASN A 6 -27.15 -5.57 2.38
C ASN A 6 -25.90 -6.46 2.40
N GLY A 7 -24.86 -6.12 1.64
CA GLY A 7 -23.58 -6.84 1.72
C GLY A 7 -22.53 -5.99 2.42
N GLU A 8 -22.21 -6.28 3.68
CA GLU A 8 -20.88 -5.93 4.20
C GLU A 8 -19.86 -6.61 3.27
N PHE A 9 -19.32 -5.87 2.31
CA PHE A 9 -18.29 -6.45 1.46
C PHE A 9 -17.07 -6.66 2.36
N ASP A 10 -16.59 -7.90 2.43
CA ASP A 10 -15.32 -8.23 3.06
C ASP A 10 -14.21 -7.27 2.58
N SER A 11 -13.27 -6.90 3.46
CA SER A 11 -12.19 -5.94 3.15
C SER A 11 -11.42 -6.31 1.88
N SER A 12 -11.27 -7.62 1.63
CA SER A 12 -10.73 -8.23 0.42
C SER A 12 -11.50 -7.88 -0.87
N ARG A 13 -12.85 -7.88 -0.80
CA ARG A 13 -13.72 -7.55 -1.94
C ARG A 13 -13.66 -6.06 -2.27
N HIS A 14 -13.61 -5.20 -1.26
CA HIS A 14 -13.42 -3.76 -1.45
C HIS A 14 -12.06 -3.44 -2.10
N GLU A 15 -10.97 -4.09 -1.68
CA GLU A 15 -9.64 -3.91 -2.27
C GLU A 15 -9.63 -4.28 -3.76
N ARG A 16 -10.27 -5.39 -4.13
CA ARG A 16 -10.40 -5.80 -5.54
C ARG A 16 -11.14 -4.76 -6.38
N LEU A 17 -12.24 -4.19 -5.88
CA LEU A 17 -13.01 -3.19 -6.61
C LEU A 17 -12.24 -1.88 -6.79
N ILE A 18 -11.47 -1.45 -5.77
CA ILE A 18 -10.59 -0.28 -5.86
C ILE A 18 -9.49 -0.51 -6.90
N ASN A 19 -8.91 -1.71 -6.96
CA ASN A 19 -7.90 -2.05 -7.97
C ASN A 19 -8.48 -1.99 -9.39
N VAL A 20 -9.68 -2.55 -9.61
CA VAL A 20 -10.36 -2.47 -10.92
C VAL A 20 -10.62 -1.01 -11.30
N TRP A 21 -11.09 -0.19 -10.37
CA TRP A 21 -11.30 1.23 -10.59
C TRP A 21 -9.99 1.94 -11.02
N ASP A 22 -8.90 1.68 -10.31
CA ASP A 22 -7.60 2.28 -10.62
C ASP A 22 -7.10 1.84 -12.01
N GLU A 23 -7.23 0.56 -12.37
CA GLU A 23 -6.80 0.04 -13.68
C GLU A 23 -7.56 0.67 -14.85
N VAL A 24 -8.88 0.87 -14.72
CA VAL A 24 -9.67 1.57 -15.75
C VAL A 24 -9.15 2.99 -15.95
N ASN A 25 -8.94 3.74 -14.86
CA ASN A 25 -8.44 5.11 -14.94
C ASN A 25 -6.99 5.18 -15.46
N TYR A 26 -6.15 4.20 -15.14
CA TYR A 26 -4.80 4.08 -15.67
C TYR A 26 -4.82 3.91 -17.19
N ARG A 27 -5.63 2.97 -17.69
CA ARG A 27 -5.76 2.71 -19.13
C ARG A 27 -6.26 3.95 -19.88
N ASP A 28 -7.31 4.59 -19.39
CA ASP A 28 -7.87 5.81 -20.00
C ASP A 28 -6.81 6.92 -20.12
N VAL A 29 -5.99 7.11 -19.09
CA VAL A 29 -4.94 8.14 -19.08
C VAL A 29 -3.77 7.75 -19.98
N GLN A 30 -3.40 6.47 -20.05
CA GLN A 30 -2.37 5.98 -20.96
C GLN A 30 -2.76 6.19 -22.42
N GLU A 31 -3.99 5.84 -22.78
CA GLU A 31 -4.52 5.98 -24.14
C GLU A 31 -4.61 7.46 -24.55
N ARG A 32 -5.20 8.31 -23.70
CA ARG A 32 -5.37 9.75 -24.00
C ARG A 32 -4.05 10.51 -24.16
N ASN A 33 -3.01 10.11 -23.43
CA ASN A 33 -1.73 10.84 -23.41
C ASN A 33 -0.60 10.09 -24.14
N ALA A 34 -0.91 8.97 -24.82
CA ALA A 34 0.07 8.09 -25.45
C ALA A 34 1.23 7.67 -24.52
N ILE A 35 0.95 7.48 -23.22
CA ILE A 35 1.95 7.11 -22.21
C ILE A 35 2.08 5.58 -22.16
N LYS A 36 3.26 5.06 -22.54
CA LYS A 36 3.53 3.61 -22.52
C LYS A 36 3.60 3.00 -21.12
N THR A 37 4.16 3.72 -20.14
CA THR A 37 4.31 3.22 -18.77
C THR A 37 3.97 4.29 -17.74
N LEU A 38 3.20 3.92 -16.71
CA LEU A 38 2.82 4.83 -15.64
C LEU A 38 3.79 4.72 -14.46
N THR A 39 4.54 5.80 -14.20
CA THR A 39 5.38 5.90 -13.01
C THR A 39 4.53 5.97 -11.73
N PRO A 40 5.07 5.62 -10.56
CA PRO A 40 4.34 5.71 -9.29
C PRO A 40 3.74 7.10 -9.01
N LEU A 41 4.45 8.17 -9.39
CA LEU A 41 3.97 9.55 -9.23
C LEU A 41 2.79 9.85 -10.15
N ILE A 42 2.82 9.37 -11.39
CA ILE A 42 1.69 9.51 -12.32
C ILE A 42 0.49 8.71 -11.79
N LYS A 43 0.69 7.45 -11.38
CA LYS A 43 -0.38 6.64 -10.76
C LYS A 43 -0.97 7.32 -9.52
N PHE A 44 -0.16 7.98 -8.70
CA PHE A 44 -0.64 8.78 -7.56
C PHE A 44 -1.51 9.97 -8.01
N ARG A 45 -1.06 10.73 -9.01
CA ARG A 45 -1.82 11.87 -9.57
C ARG A 45 -3.17 11.42 -10.14
N ILE A 46 -3.20 10.29 -10.85
CA ILE A 46 -4.43 9.71 -11.40
C ILE A 46 -5.40 9.34 -10.27
N ARG A 47 -4.94 8.59 -9.25
CA ARG A 47 -5.76 8.20 -8.09
C ARG A 47 -6.32 9.40 -7.32
N LYS A 48 -5.56 10.50 -7.25
CA LYS A 48 -6.00 11.75 -6.61
C LYS A 48 -7.05 12.50 -7.44
N ARG A 49 -6.94 12.44 -8.77
CA ARG A 49 -7.89 13.07 -9.70
C ARG A 49 -9.18 12.27 -9.87
N HIS A 50 -9.10 10.94 -9.76
CA HIS A 50 -10.19 10.00 -9.97
C HIS A 50 -10.42 9.16 -8.70
N PRO A 51 -10.99 9.75 -7.62
CA PRO A 51 -11.30 9.00 -6.41
C PRO A 51 -12.36 7.92 -6.70
N PRO A 52 -12.30 6.76 -6.02
CA PRO A 52 -13.30 5.72 -6.19
C PRO A 52 -14.66 6.22 -5.68
N PRO A 53 -15.77 5.80 -6.30
CA PRO A 53 -17.10 6.21 -5.89
C PRO A 53 -17.45 5.66 -4.48
N PRO A 54 -18.36 6.31 -3.74
CA PRO A 54 -18.69 5.97 -2.34
C PRO A 54 -19.22 4.55 -2.13
N ASN A 55 -19.77 3.92 -3.18
CA ASN A 55 -20.24 2.53 -3.16
C ASN A 55 -19.11 1.50 -3.25
N ILE A 56 -17.95 1.88 -3.79
CA ILE A 56 -16.74 1.05 -3.85
C ILE A 56 -15.84 1.31 -2.64
N CYS A 57 -15.85 2.54 -2.14
CA CYS A 57 -15.03 2.98 -1.02
C CYS A 57 -15.86 3.89 -0.10
N PRO A 58 -16.62 3.31 0.84
CA PRO A 58 -17.38 4.11 1.80
C PRO A 58 -16.43 5.01 2.60
N GLY A 59 -16.70 6.32 2.60
CA GLY A 59 -15.86 7.34 3.24
C GLY A 59 -14.66 7.82 2.40
N GLY A 60 -14.44 7.32 1.18
CA GLY A 60 -13.34 7.74 0.30
C GLY A 60 -11.94 7.42 0.84
N VAL A 61 -11.87 6.70 1.97
CA VAL A 61 -10.63 6.28 2.61
C VAL A 61 -10.17 5.00 1.93
N ARG A 62 -9.27 5.15 0.95
CA ARG A 62 -8.55 4.02 0.36
C ARG A 62 -7.80 3.26 1.47
N PRO A 63 -7.66 1.91 1.39
CA PRO A 63 -6.83 1.15 2.31
C PRO A 63 -5.47 1.83 2.47
N SER A 64 -5.24 2.34 3.66
CA SER A 64 -4.09 3.19 3.93
C SER A 64 -2.84 2.33 3.98
N SER A 65 -1.81 2.69 3.22
CA SER A 65 -0.46 2.13 3.44
C SER A 65 0.12 2.52 4.80
N LYS A 66 -0.47 3.53 5.47
CA LYS A 66 -0.06 3.95 6.81
C LYS A 66 -0.55 2.93 7.81
N MET A 67 0.40 2.14 8.31
CA MET A 67 0.25 1.24 9.44
C MET A 67 -0.20 2.02 10.69
N SER A 68 -0.98 1.36 11.55
CA SER A 68 -1.33 1.91 12.87
C SER A 68 -0.05 2.21 13.68
N PRO A 69 -0.10 3.12 14.67
CA PRO A 69 1.01 3.33 15.59
C PRO A 69 1.48 2.01 16.22
N ASP A 70 0.55 1.15 16.63
CA ASP A 70 0.85 -0.13 17.27
C ASP A 70 1.55 -1.12 16.33
N ALA A 71 1.08 -1.24 15.08
CA ALA A 71 1.73 -2.05 14.06
C ALA A 71 3.15 -1.56 13.76
N ARG A 72 3.38 -0.24 13.75
CA ARG A 72 4.72 0.34 13.57
C ARG A 72 5.65 0.04 14.75
N LEU A 73 5.14 0.12 15.97
CA LEU A 73 5.91 -0.21 17.17
C LEU A 73 6.28 -1.69 17.17
N TYR A 74 5.33 -2.58 16.87
CA TYR A 74 5.55 -4.02 16.79
C TYR A 74 6.63 -4.39 15.76
N LEU A 75 6.54 -3.87 14.53
CA LEU A 75 7.55 -4.12 13.49
C LEU A 75 8.91 -3.50 13.84
N ARG A 76 8.92 -2.35 14.53
CA ARG A 76 10.16 -1.74 15.00
C ARG A 76 10.85 -2.67 16.00
N ASP A 77 10.11 -3.17 16.99
CA ASP A 77 10.65 -4.01 18.05
C ASP A 77 11.14 -5.36 17.51
N TRP A 78 10.45 -5.93 16.51
CA TRP A 78 10.95 -7.10 15.79
C TRP A 78 12.28 -6.82 15.08
N PHE A 79 12.36 -5.71 14.33
CA PHE A 79 13.57 -5.33 13.61
C PHE A 79 14.76 -5.10 14.54
N GLU A 80 14.55 -4.42 15.69
CA GLU A 80 15.60 -4.20 16.69
C GLU A 80 16.18 -5.51 17.24
N LYS A 81 15.33 -6.54 17.40
CA LYS A 81 15.75 -7.88 17.84
C LYS A 81 16.49 -8.67 16.75
N HIS A 82 16.29 -8.33 15.48
CA HIS A 82 16.85 -9.03 14.32
C HIS A 82 17.82 -8.15 13.53
N LYS A 83 18.49 -7.19 14.20
CA LYS A 83 19.43 -6.26 13.54
C LYS A 83 20.57 -6.95 12.80
N ASP A 84 21.04 -8.09 13.29
CA ASP A 84 22.12 -8.85 12.65
C ASP A 84 21.67 -9.60 11.39
N ASN A 85 20.35 -9.84 11.24
CA ASN A 85 19.74 -10.45 10.06
C ASN A 85 18.30 -9.93 9.84
N PRO A 86 18.15 -8.73 9.25
CA PRO A 86 16.86 -8.04 9.15
C PRO A 86 15.94 -8.56 8.03
N TYR A 87 16.26 -9.72 7.44
CA TYR A 87 15.54 -10.31 6.31
C TYR A 87 14.63 -11.47 6.77
N PRO A 88 13.34 -11.20 7.06
CA PRO A 88 12.42 -12.26 7.44
C PRO A 88 12.13 -13.18 6.25
N SER A 89 12.01 -14.48 6.51
CA SER A 89 11.52 -15.45 5.53
C SER A 89 10.05 -15.18 5.18
N ALA A 90 9.52 -15.84 4.14
CA ALA A 90 8.11 -15.70 3.75
C ALA A 90 7.14 -16.02 4.91
N SER A 91 7.43 -17.09 5.65
CA SER A 91 6.66 -17.49 6.84
C SER A 91 6.69 -16.42 7.93
N VAL A 92 7.88 -15.87 8.25
CA VAL A 92 8.00 -14.81 9.26
C VAL A 92 7.27 -13.53 8.84
N ARG A 93 7.23 -13.21 7.53
CA ARG A 93 6.44 -12.07 7.04
C ARG A 93 4.94 -12.27 7.22
N GLU A 94 4.43 -13.49 7.05
CA GLU A 94 3.03 -13.81 7.30
C GLU A 94 2.70 -13.73 8.79
N GLU A 95 3.58 -14.22 9.67
CA GLU A 95 3.44 -14.10 11.11
C GLU A 95 3.40 -12.63 11.55
N LEU A 96 4.34 -11.80 11.07
CA LEU A 96 4.40 -10.37 11.35
C LEU A 96 3.14 -9.64 10.87
N ALA A 97 2.64 -9.99 9.69
CA ALA A 97 1.42 -9.44 9.12
C ALA A 97 0.20 -9.78 10.00
N GLY A 98 0.07 -11.05 10.39
CA GLY A 98 -1.00 -11.52 11.26
C GLY A 98 -0.96 -10.88 12.64
N ALA A 99 0.22 -10.84 13.27
CA ALA A 99 0.38 -10.28 14.62
C ALA A 99 0.18 -8.76 14.69
N ALA A 100 0.60 -8.03 13.64
CA ALA A 100 0.43 -6.58 13.58
C ALA A 100 -0.92 -6.15 12.95
N GLY A 101 -1.74 -7.08 12.46
CA GLY A 101 -3.02 -6.79 11.81
C GLY A 101 -2.87 -5.97 10.52
N ILE A 102 -1.79 -6.21 9.78
CA ILE A 102 -1.44 -5.51 8.53
C ILE A 102 -1.17 -6.51 7.41
N THR A 103 -1.05 -6.06 6.17
CA THR A 103 -0.75 -6.95 5.04
C THR A 103 0.74 -7.28 4.94
N THR A 104 1.08 -8.44 4.36
CA THR A 104 2.46 -8.84 4.05
C THR A 104 3.18 -7.83 3.13
N TYR A 105 2.41 -7.12 2.29
CA TYR A 105 2.90 -5.99 1.50
C TYR A 105 3.31 -4.81 2.38
N GLN A 106 2.50 -4.44 3.39
CA GLN A 106 2.84 -3.39 4.34
C GLN A 106 4.07 -3.74 5.19
N VAL A 107 4.22 -5.00 5.61
CA VAL A 107 5.44 -5.51 6.27
C VAL A 107 6.65 -5.36 5.34
N SER A 108 6.53 -5.80 4.08
CA SER A 108 7.63 -5.72 3.10
C SER A 108 8.04 -4.27 2.86
N LEU A 109 7.07 -3.36 2.67
CA LEU A 109 7.34 -1.94 2.51
C LEU A 109 8.05 -1.36 3.75
N PHE A 110 7.59 -1.68 4.96
CA PHE A 110 8.20 -1.17 6.20
C PHE A 110 9.68 -1.53 6.29
N LEU A 111 10.03 -2.79 6.01
CA LEU A 111 11.39 -3.28 6.07
C LEU A 111 12.25 -2.68 4.97
N THR A 112 11.77 -2.62 3.73
CA THR A 112 12.50 -1.98 2.61
C THR A 112 12.74 -0.49 2.84
N PHE A 113 11.76 0.25 3.37
CA PHE A 113 11.96 1.68 3.66
C PHE A 113 12.93 1.93 4.82
N ARG A 114 13.09 0.97 5.75
CA ARG A 114 14.04 1.08 6.87
C ARG A 114 15.47 0.71 6.44
N GLU A 115 15.63 -0.32 5.62
CA GLU A 115 16.90 -0.64 4.93
C GLU A 115 17.31 0.50 3.98
N MET A 116 16.36 1.14 3.31
CA MET A 116 16.67 2.33 2.51
C MET A 116 17.05 3.53 3.36
N ARG A 117 16.61 3.66 4.61
CA ARG A 117 17.05 4.77 5.48
C ARG A 117 18.52 4.69 5.86
N THR A 118 19.12 3.50 5.95
CA THR A 118 20.57 3.35 6.14
C THR A 118 21.35 3.72 4.88
N VAL A 119 20.81 3.54 3.67
CA VAL A 119 21.49 3.87 2.40
C VAL A 119 21.21 5.31 1.93
N ILE A 120 20.00 5.82 2.16
CA ILE A 120 19.53 7.14 1.72
C ILE A 120 20.07 8.27 2.62
N SER A 121 20.46 7.97 3.86
CA SER A 121 21.16 8.95 4.70
C SER A 121 22.53 9.38 4.11
N SER A 122 23.08 8.63 3.16
CA SER A 122 24.29 9.02 2.41
C SER A 122 23.99 9.64 1.03
N PHE A 123 22.76 9.54 0.51
CA PHE A 123 22.42 10.02 -0.84
C PHE A 123 21.53 11.27 -0.86
N VAL A 124 20.80 11.58 0.21
CA VAL A 124 19.94 12.78 0.25
C VAL A 124 20.69 14.06 0.63
N TYR A 125 21.91 13.97 1.17
CA TYR A 125 22.76 15.15 1.40
C TYR A 125 23.62 15.56 0.18
N LEU A 126 23.44 14.94 -0.99
CA LEU A 126 24.12 15.33 -2.23
C LEU A 126 23.20 15.85 -3.33
N TYR A 127 21.88 15.94 -3.09
CA TYR A 127 20.92 16.47 -4.06
C TYR A 127 19.81 17.34 -3.45
N PHE A 128 20.09 18.01 -2.33
CA PHE A 128 19.43 19.25 -1.91
C PHE A 128 20.38 20.11 -1.09
#